data_AF-A0A2D4JRA7-F1
#
_entry.id   AF-A0A2D4JRA7-F1
#
_cell.length_a   1.000
_cell.length_b   1.000
_cell.length_c   1.000
_cell.angle_alpha   90.00
_cell.angle_beta   90.00
_cell.angle_gamma   90.00
#
_symmetry.space_group_name_H-M   'P 1'
#
loop_
_entity.id
_entity.type
_entity.pdbx_description
1 polymer ?
#
loop_
_entity_poly.entity_id
_entity_poly.type
_entity_poly.pdbx_seq_one_letter_code
_entity_poly.pdbx_strand_id
1 'polypeptide(L)'
;AMQAGSSRHWQDILQQLTGTNKMDASALLEYFKPVTEWLKEENGKYNETLGWPDFDWRPPVPEGYPEGLDKITDEAEAKIFLEQYNSTAEVVWNAYTEALWTFNVNITEQNKEIMLEKNLAMSNHTLENGLKARQFDSTDFKDSSIKRILKKLSDIEQAALPEAELKEYNQLLSDMETIYSVAKVCRKDTDCKALDPDLTDTMAKSRDYD
;
A
#
# COMPACT_ATOMS: atom_id res chain seq x y z
N ALA A 1 -6.41 15.62 -48.64
CA ALA A 1 -5.42 14.80 -47.89
C ALA A 1 -5.69 14.74 -46.37
N MET A 2 -6.22 15.80 -45.72
CA MET A 2 -6.30 15.90 -44.25
C MET A 2 -7.41 15.07 -43.55
N GLN A 3 -8.37 14.48 -44.27
CA GLN A 3 -9.51 13.76 -43.64
C GLN A 3 -9.24 12.26 -43.41
N ALA A 4 -8.26 11.67 -44.09
CA ALA A 4 -7.89 10.26 -43.95
C ALA A 4 -6.97 9.99 -42.75
N GLY A 5 -6.24 11.00 -42.28
CA GLY A 5 -5.30 10.87 -41.15
C GLY A 5 -5.96 10.66 -39.79
N SER A 6 -7.25 11.00 -39.64
CA SER A 6 -7.99 10.77 -38.39
C SER A 6 -8.68 9.40 -38.33
N SER A 7 -8.70 8.64 -39.44
CA SER A 7 -9.49 7.41 -39.59
C SER A 7 -8.66 6.15 -39.87
N ARG A 8 -7.39 6.30 -40.24
CA ARG A 8 -6.47 5.17 -40.51
C ARG A 8 -5.13 5.41 -39.85
N HIS A 9 -4.39 4.33 -39.57
CA HIS A 9 -3.08 4.44 -38.95
C HIS A 9 -2.14 5.25 -39.86
N TRP A 10 -1.38 6.17 -39.27
CA TRP A 10 -0.59 7.16 -40.02
C TRP A 10 0.44 6.51 -40.96
N GLN A 11 0.96 5.33 -40.62
CA GLN A 11 1.91 4.58 -41.45
C GLN A 11 1.27 4.07 -42.75
N ASP A 12 -0.02 3.71 -42.72
CA ASP A 12 -0.75 3.25 -43.92
C ASP A 12 -1.03 4.41 -44.88
N ILE A 13 -1.37 5.57 -44.33
CA ILE A 13 -1.56 6.81 -45.09
C ILE A 13 -0.22 7.26 -45.70
N LEU A 14 0.87 7.17 -44.94
CA LEU A 14 2.21 7.49 -45.42
C LEU A 14 2.62 6.56 -46.57
N GLN A 15 2.41 5.24 -46.42
CA GLN A 15 2.68 4.25 -47.47
C GLN A 15 1.89 4.52 -48.77
N GLN A 16 0.65 4.97 -48.67
CA GLN A 16 -0.17 5.34 -49.83
C GLN A 16 0.33 6.60 -50.54
N LEU A 17 0.94 7.54 -49.80
CA LEU A 17 1.36 8.83 -50.34
C LEU A 17 2.81 8.83 -50.84
N THR A 18 3.73 8.22 -50.10
CA THR A 18 5.17 8.24 -50.38
C THR A 18 5.70 6.89 -50.88
N GLY A 19 4.88 5.84 -50.88
CA GLY A 19 5.33 4.48 -51.21
C GLY A 19 6.15 3.82 -50.11
N THR A 20 6.26 4.45 -48.93
CA THR A 20 7.02 3.96 -47.78
C THR A 20 6.22 4.13 -46.48
N ASN A 21 6.31 3.14 -45.58
CA ASN A 21 5.65 3.16 -44.27
C ASN A 21 6.56 3.73 -43.17
N LYS A 22 7.76 4.18 -43.52
CA LYS A 22 8.74 4.78 -42.62
C LYS A 22 8.83 6.28 -42.90
N MET A 23 8.70 7.07 -41.84
CA MET A 23 8.91 8.51 -41.90
C MET A 23 10.39 8.80 -42.14
N ASP A 24 10.68 9.62 -43.15
CA ASP A 24 12.02 10.13 -43.42
C ASP A 24 12.08 11.62 -43.05
N ALA A 25 12.83 11.94 -42.01
CA ALA A 25 13.00 13.31 -41.53
C ALA A 25 14.14 14.06 -42.26
N SER A 26 14.81 13.42 -43.24
CA SER A 26 15.98 13.99 -43.92
C SER A 26 15.69 15.37 -44.53
N ALA A 27 14.53 15.57 -45.15
CA ALA A 27 14.15 16.85 -45.73
C ALA A 27 13.98 17.98 -44.67
N LEU A 28 13.47 17.64 -43.48
CA LEU A 28 13.36 18.59 -42.38
C LEU A 28 14.75 18.90 -41.79
N LEU A 29 15.59 17.88 -41.62
CA LEU A 29 16.97 18.05 -41.17
C LEU A 29 17.78 18.90 -42.16
N GLU A 30 17.54 18.74 -43.46
CA GLU A 30 18.17 19.54 -44.52
C GLU A 30 17.68 20.99 -44.50
N TYR A 31 16.37 21.21 -44.38
CA TYR A 31 15.79 22.56 -44.27
C TYR A 31 16.32 23.33 -43.05
N PHE A 32 16.45 22.68 -41.90
CA PHE A 32 16.94 23.28 -40.66
C PHE A 32 18.46 23.19 -40.47
N LYS A 33 19.20 22.70 -41.46
CA LYS A 33 20.65 22.55 -41.39
C LYS A 33 21.39 23.84 -41.02
N PRO A 34 21.09 25.02 -41.63
CA PRO A 34 21.82 26.26 -41.30
C PRO A 34 21.65 26.69 -39.84
N VAL A 35 20.45 26.55 -39.29
CA VAL A 35 20.16 26.88 -37.88
C VAL A 35 20.84 25.88 -36.95
N THR A 36 20.86 24.60 -37.32
CA THR A 36 21.52 23.55 -36.53
C THR A 36 23.03 23.75 -36.47
N GLU A 37 23.65 24.17 -37.57
CA GLU A 37 25.08 24.51 -37.64
C GLU A 37 25.38 25.74 -36.77
N TRP A 38 24.59 26.80 -36.89
CA TRP A 38 24.72 28.00 -36.05
C TRP A 38 24.58 27.69 -34.55
N LEU A 39 23.60 26.85 -34.16
CA LEU A 39 23.41 26.45 -32.76
C LEU A 39 24.60 25.66 -32.21
N LYS A 40 25.24 24.80 -33.01
CA LYS A 40 26.44 24.05 -32.58
C LYS A 40 27.62 24.99 -32.33
N GLU A 41 27.80 25.99 -33.18
CA GLU A 41 28.87 26.99 -33.03
C GLU A 41 28.67 27.86 -31.78
N GLU A 42 27.45 28.37 -31.58
CA GLU A 42 27.16 29.20 -30.40
C GLU A 42 27.21 28.40 -29.09
N ASN A 43 26.69 27.16 -29.06
CA ASN A 43 26.80 26.30 -27.88
C ASN A 43 28.27 26.02 -27.53
N GLY A 44 29.13 25.81 -28.54
CA GLY A 44 30.57 25.62 -28.33
C GLY A 44 31.29 26.86 -27.80
N LYS A 45 30.84 28.06 -28.22
CA LYS A 45 31.41 29.34 -27.77
C LYS A 45 31.08 29.66 -26.31
N TYR A 46 29.87 29.30 -25.86
CA TYR A 46 29.41 29.52 -24.49
C TYR A 46 29.61 28.30 -23.57
N ASN A 47 30.22 27.22 -24.10
CA ASN A 47 30.43 25.95 -23.38
C ASN A 47 29.14 25.40 -22.75
N GLU A 48 28.03 25.57 -23.47
CA GLU A 48 26.70 25.11 -23.08
C GLU A 48 26.61 23.59 -23.28
N THR A 49 26.05 22.89 -22.29
CA THR A 49 25.90 21.43 -22.36
C THR A 49 24.68 21.09 -23.21
N LEU A 50 24.83 20.22 -24.21
CA LEU A 50 23.72 19.73 -25.02
C LEU A 50 22.78 18.86 -24.18
N GLY A 51 21.68 19.45 -23.73
CA GLY A 51 20.68 18.81 -22.90
C GLY A 51 20.25 19.72 -21.75
N TRP A 52 19.31 19.25 -20.94
CA TRP A 52 19.03 19.90 -19.67
C TRP A 52 20.07 19.40 -18.66
N PRO A 53 20.89 20.27 -18.03
CA PRO A 53 21.89 19.83 -17.06
C PRO A 53 21.25 19.17 -15.83
N ASP A 54 20.01 19.56 -15.52
CA ASP A 54 19.25 19.05 -14.41
C ASP A 54 18.15 18.11 -14.93
N PHE A 55 18.45 16.81 -14.98
CA PHE A 55 17.38 15.80 -15.03
C PHE A 55 16.53 15.81 -13.73
N ASP A 56 17.03 16.51 -12.70
CA ASP A 56 16.45 16.67 -11.38
C ASP A 56 15.72 18.00 -11.17
N TRP A 57 15.52 18.81 -12.22
CA TRP A 57 14.80 20.08 -12.08
C TRP A 57 13.35 19.83 -11.63
N ARG A 58 13.02 20.32 -10.43
CA ARG A 58 11.65 20.41 -9.92
C ARG A 58 11.33 21.88 -9.61
N PRO A 59 10.10 22.36 -9.90
CA PRO A 59 9.72 23.73 -9.57
C PRO A 59 9.79 23.97 -8.05
N PRO A 60 10.16 25.18 -7.61
CA PRO A 60 10.20 25.51 -6.19
C PRO A 60 8.81 25.36 -5.58
N VAL A 61 8.74 24.66 -4.46
CA VAL A 61 7.51 24.36 -3.75
C VAL A 61 6.95 25.63 -3.12
N PRO A 62 5.67 25.99 -3.37
CA PRO A 62 5.05 27.15 -2.74
C PRO A 62 5.01 27.05 -1.22
N GLU A 63 5.16 28.18 -0.53
CA GLU A 63 5.05 28.27 0.93
C GLU A 63 3.64 27.82 1.37
N GLY A 64 3.56 26.75 2.19
CA GLY A 64 2.30 26.13 2.63
C GLY A 64 1.85 24.90 1.83
N TYR A 65 2.67 24.40 0.88
CA TYR A 65 2.45 23.08 0.27
C TYR A 65 2.69 21.98 1.32
N PRO A 66 1.85 20.93 1.41
CA PRO A 66 2.06 19.85 2.37
C PRO A 66 3.44 19.22 2.14
N GLU A 67 4.30 19.30 3.14
CA GLU A 67 5.64 18.69 3.15
C GLU A 67 5.50 17.18 2.88
N GLY A 68 5.78 16.77 1.65
CA GLY A 68 5.67 15.40 1.19
C GLY A 68 6.30 15.19 -0.18
N LEU A 69 7.34 15.98 -0.49
CA LEU A 69 7.90 16.11 -1.83
C LEU A 69 9.27 15.46 -2.04
N ASP A 70 9.72 14.64 -1.10
CA ASP A 70 10.75 13.62 -1.36
C ASP A 70 10.14 12.24 -1.19
N LYS A 71 9.13 11.93 -2.03
CA LYS A 71 8.66 10.55 -2.14
C LYS A 71 9.73 9.71 -2.83
N ILE A 72 9.95 8.52 -2.31
CA ILE A 72 10.88 7.56 -2.89
C ILE A 72 10.23 7.00 -4.16
N THR A 73 10.84 7.29 -5.31
CA THR A 73 10.41 6.81 -6.64
C THR A 73 11.25 5.65 -7.13
N ASP A 74 12.27 5.21 -6.39
CA ASP A 74 13.09 4.06 -6.76
C ASP A 74 12.39 2.75 -6.41
N GLU A 75 12.08 1.96 -7.45
CA GLU A 75 11.47 0.64 -7.33
C GLU A 75 12.44 -0.38 -6.69
N ALA A 76 13.75 -0.21 -6.84
CA ALA A 76 14.75 -1.09 -6.23
C ALA A 76 14.77 -0.93 -4.70
N GLU A 77 14.71 0.31 -4.20
CA GLU A 77 14.57 0.59 -2.77
C GLU A 77 13.26 0.04 -2.21
N ALA A 78 12.15 0.20 -2.94
CA ALA A 78 10.87 -0.38 -2.56
C ALA A 78 10.97 -1.91 -2.41
N LYS A 79 11.69 -2.57 -3.32
CA LYS A 79 11.89 -4.03 -3.26
C LYS A 79 12.70 -4.45 -2.02
N ILE A 80 13.80 -3.76 -1.71
CA ILE A 80 14.61 -4.03 -0.52
C ILE A 80 13.78 -3.84 0.75
N PHE A 81 13.00 -2.75 0.82
CA PHE A 81 12.08 -2.49 1.93
C PHE A 81 11.07 -3.64 2.09
N LEU A 82 10.46 -4.11 1.01
CA LEU A 82 9.47 -5.19 1.07
C LEU A 82 10.09 -6.53 1.49
N GLU A 83 11.32 -6.84 1.08
CA GLU A 83 12.05 -8.04 1.51
C GLU A 83 12.34 -8.01 3.03
N GLN A 84 12.79 -6.85 3.53
CA GLN A 84 13.00 -6.65 4.96
C GLN A 84 11.68 -6.70 5.75
N TYR A 85 10.63 -6.07 5.22
CA TYR A 85 9.30 -6.13 5.81
C TYR A 85 8.82 -7.57 5.92
N ASN A 86 8.94 -8.37 4.85
CA ASN A 86 8.46 -9.75 4.84
C ASN A 86 9.11 -10.60 5.94
N SER A 87 10.44 -10.54 6.06
CA SER A 87 11.17 -11.30 7.09
C SER A 87 10.84 -10.88 8.53
N THR A 88 10.65 -9.57 8.77
CA THR A 88 10.34 -9.07 10.12
C THR A 88 8.87 -9.26 10.49
N ALA A 89 7.97 -9.07 9.53
CA ALA A 89 6.54 -9.26 9.70
C ALA A 89 6.24 -10.72 10.06
N GLU A 90 6.83 -11.70 9.37
CA GLU A 90 6.62 -13.12 9.67
C GLU A 90 6.89 -13.44 11.14
N VAL A 91 7.97 -12.91 11.73
CA VAL A 91 8.33 -13.15 13.13
C VAL A 91 7.34 -12.49 14.08
N VAL A 92 7.02 -11.21 13.86
CA VAL A 92 6.14 -10.45 14.76
C VAL A 92 4.70 -10.98 14.70
N TRP A 93 4.20 -11.27 13.51
CA TRP A 93 2.87 -11.84 13.31
C TRP A 93 2.76 -13.26 13.85
N ASN A 94 3.80 -14.09 13.70
CA ASN A 94 3.82 -15.42 14.28
C ASN A 94 3.70 -15.37 15.81
N ALA A 95 4.51 -14.53 16.47
CA ALA A 95 4.47 -14.38 17.93
C ALA A 95 3.10 -13.88 18.43
N TYR A 96 2.50 -12.91 17.73
CA TYR A 96 1.15 -12.45 18.06
C TYR A 96 0.09 -13.54 17.86
N THR A 97 0.13 -14.24 16.72
CA THR A 97 -0.84 -15.29 16.39
C THR A 97 -0.77 -16.45 17.39
N GLU A 98 0.42 -16.82 17.84
CA GLU A 98 0.60 -17.85 18.87
C GLU A 98 0.02 -17.42 20.22
N ALA A 99 0.26 -16.17 20.64
CA ALA A 99 -0.29 -15.63 21.87
C ALA A 99 -1.83 -15.53 21.81
N LEU A 100 -2.37 -15.07 20.69
CA LEU A 100 -3.80 -15.01 20.42
C LEU A 100 -4.44 -16.40 20.43
N TRP A 101 -3.82 -17.38 19.77
CA TRP A 101 -4.29 -18.75 19.78
C TRP A 101 -4.32 -19.31 21.20
N THR A 102 -3.24 -19.11 21.96
CA THR A 102 -3.13 -19.56 23.36
C THR A 102 -4.24 -18.98 24.23
N PHE A 103 -4.57 -17.70 24.06
CA PHE A 103 -5.69 -17.06 24.76
C PHE A 103 -7.05 -17.64 24.35
N ASN A 104 -7.29 -17.80 23.05
CA ASN A 104 -8.57 -18.31 22.53
C ASN A 104 -8.87 -19.75 22.98
N VAL A 105 -7.85 -20.61 23.06
CA VAL A 105 -8.04 -22.00 23.52
C VAL A 105 -7.99 -22.13 25.05
N ASN A 106 -7.48 -21.12 25.75
CA ASN A 106 -7.36 -21.11 27.20
C ASN A 106 -7.49 -19.67 27.75
N ILE A 107 -8.73 -19.27 28.02
CA ILE A 107 -9.09 -17.92 28.49
C ILE A 107 -8.66 -17.77 29.96
N THR A 108 -7.52 -17.12 30.18
CA THR A 108 -6.99 -16.73 31.50
C THR A 108 -6.45 -15.31 31.46
N GLU A 109 -6.37 -14.65 32.62
CA GLU A 109 -5.85 -13.28 32.70
C GLU A 109 -4.38 -13.20 32.26
N GLN A 110 -3.56 -14.21 32.61
CA GLN A 110 -2.15 -14.24 32.20
C GLN A 110 -2.01 -14.36 30.68
N ASN A 111 -2.80 -15.22 30.04
CA ASN A 111 -2.74 -15.38 28.59
C ASN A 111 -3.25 -14.12 27.88
N LYS A 112 -4.24 -13.43 28.46
CA LYS A 112 -4.76 -12.15 27.98
C LYS A 112 -3.68 -11.07 28.01
N GLU A 113 -2.98 -10.90 29.13
CA GLU A 113 -1.88 -9.92 29.24
C GLU A 113 -0.77 -10.18 28.22
N ILE A 114 -0.36 -11.44 28.04
CA ILE A 114 0.64 -11.85 27.04
C ILE A 114 0.16 -11.50 25.62
N MET A 115 -1.09 -11.82 25.29
CA MET A 115 -1.68 -11.50 23.98
C MET A 115 -1.69 -9.98 23.74
N LEU A 116 -2.10 -9.18 24.73
CA LEU A 116 -2.13 -7.72 24.61
C LEU A 116 -0.72 -7.13 24.41
N GLU A 117 0.29 -7.66 25.11
CA GLU A 117 1.69 -7.28 24.91
C GLU A 117 2.15 -7.54 23.46
N LYS A 118 1.85 -8.73 22.92
CA LYS A 118 2.22 -9.06 21.53
C LYS A 118 1.44 -8.25 20.51
N ASN A 119 0.18 -7.92 20.79
CA ASN A 119 -0.63 -7.04 19.94
C ASN A 119 0.00 -5.64 19.84
N LEU A 120 0.47 -5.07 20.96
CA LEU A 120 1.16 -3.78 20.95
C LEU A 120 2.45 -3.81 20.13
N ALA A 121 3.25 -4.88 20.28
CA ALA A 121 4.47 -5.06 19.47
C ALA A 121 4.16 -5.15 17.96
N MET A 122 3.12 -5.90 17.60
CA MET A 122 2.63 -6.00 16.22
C MET A 122 2.11 -4.66 15.69
N SER A 123 1.40 -3.90 16.51
CA SER A 123 0.84 -2.60 16.13
C SER A 123 1.94 -1.58 15.89
N ASN A 124 2.97 -1.54 16.74
CA ASN A 124 4.14 -0.67 16.55
C ASN A 124 4.89 -1.00 15.26
N HIS A 125 5.11 -2.30 14.97
CA HIS A 125 5.71 -2.72 13.70
C HIS A 125 4.87 -2.31 12.49
N THR A 126 3.55 -2.42 12.59
CA THR A 126 2.59 -2.01 11.54
C THR A 126 2.65 -0.50 11.31
N LEU A 127 2.66 0.29 12.39
CA LEU A 127 2.76 1.74 12.31
C LEU A 127 4.07 2.19 11.65
N GLU A 128 5.22 1.68 12.12
CA GLU A 128 6.53 2.06 11.60
C GLU A 128 6.64 1.74 10.09
N ASN A 129 6.28 0.52 9.70
CA ASN A 129 6.41 0.09 8.32
C ASN A 129 5.35 0.71 7.41
N GLY A 130 4.14 0.96 7.90
CA GLY A 130 3.11 1.62 7.12
C GLY A 130 3.40 3.10 6.88
N LEU A 131 4.00 3.80 7.86
CA LEU A 131 4.49 5.16 7.64
C LEU A 131 5.63 5.20 6.62
N LYS A 132 6.57 4.24 6.65
CA LYS A 132 7.59 4.09 5.60
C LYS A 132 6.97 3.79 4.24
N ALA A 133 5.97 2.90 4.18
CA ALA A 133 5.28 2.56 2.93
C ALA A 133 4.62 3.79 2.27
N ARG A 134 4.07 4.72 3.06
CA ARG A 134 3.48 5.98 2.57
C ARG A 134 4.48 6.95 1.95
N GLN A 135 5.78 6.76 2.20
CA GLN A 135 6.84 7.58 1.60
C GLN A 135 7.14 7.18 0.15
N PHE A 136 6.73 5.99 -0.31
CA PHE A 136 6.95 5.55 -1.68
C PHE A 136 5.89 6.11 -2.64
N ASP A 137 6.32 6.67 -3.76
CA ASP A 137 5.43 6.95 -4.90
C ASP A 137 5.49 5.78 -5.88
N SER A 138 4.49 4.91 -5.80
CA SER A 138 4.40 3.70 -6.62
C SER A 138 3.71 3.91 -7.98
N THR A 139 3.37 5.14 -8.35
CA THR A 139 2.63 5.44 -9.60
C THR A 139 3.36 4.90 -10.82
N ASP A 140 4.67 5.10 -10.89
CA ASP A 140 5.51 4.77 -12.05
C ASP A 140 6.21 3.40 -11.96
N PHE A 141 6.01 2.63 -10.89
CA PHE A 141 6.68 1.31 -10.76
C PHE A 141 6.24 0.34 -11.86
N LYS A 142 7.12 -0.58 -12.25
CA LYS A 142 6.81 -1.59 -13.27
C LYS A 142 6.10 -2.79 -12.67
N ASP A 143 6.52 -3.25 -11.49
CA ASP A 143 5.91 -4.40 -10.83
C ASP A 143 4.60 -4.04 -10.12
N SER A 144 3.49 -4.53 -10.68
CA SER A 144 2.16 -4.38 -10.10
C SER A 144 2.02 -4.97 -8.68
N SER A 145 2.84 -5.97 -8.34
CA SER A 145 2.84 -6.62 -7.02
C SER A 145 3.38 -5.67 -5.96
N ILE A 146 4.48 -4.98 -6.26
CA ILE A 146 5.08 -3.97 -5.36
C ILE A 146 4.06 -2.85 -5.09
N LYS A 147 3.39 -2.34 -6.13
CA LYS A 147 2.31 -1.34 -5.98
C LYS A 147 1.22 -1.83 -5.04
N ARG A 148 0.76 -3.07 -5.24
CA ARG A 148 -0.31 -3.67 -4.44
C ARG A 148 0.09 -3.83 -2.97
N ILE A 149 1.30 -4.30 -2.71
CA ILE A 149 1.81 -4.51 -1.35
C ILE A 149 1.97 -3.16 -0.66
N LEU A 150 2.63 -2.17 -1.29
CA LEU A 150 2.80 -0.83 -0.71
C LEU A 150 1.47 -0.15 -0.42
N LYS A 151 0.48 -0.28 -1.32
CA LYS A 151 -0.87 0.22 -1.07
C LYS A 151 -1.51 -0.44 0.14
N LYS A 152 -1.33 -1.76 0.32
CA LYS A 152 -1.84 -2.48 1.49
C LYS A 152 -1.13 -2.07 2.78
N LEU A 153 0.19 -1.92 2.76
CA LEU A 153 0.98 -1.50 3.93
C LEU A 153 0.72 -0.05 4.34
N SER A 154 0.35 0.81 3.39
CA SER A 154 0.00 2.21 3.67
C SER A 154 -1.27 2.35 4.51
N ASP A 155 -2.11 1.31 4.55
CA ASP A 155 -3.23 1.20 5.48
C ASP A 155 -2.74 0.58 6.79
N ILE A 156 -2.75 1.38 7.86
CA ILE A 156 -2.21 1.01 9.18
C ILE A 156 -3.30 0.65 10.20
N GLU A 157 -4.58 0.67 9.79
CA GLU A 157 -5.72 0.24 10.61
C GLU A 157 -5.71 0.88 12.03
N GLN A 158 -5.97 0.10 13.08
CA GLN A 158 -5.96 0.59 14.47
C GLN A 158 -4.59 1.06 14.96
N ALA A 159 -3.49 0.68 14.29
CA ALA A 159 -2.16 1.15 14.68
C ALA A 159 -1.96 2.66 14.45
N ALA A 160 -2.91 3.32 13.76
CA ALA A 160 -2.98 4.79 13.68
C ALA A 160 -3.37 5.47 15.00
N LEU A 161 -4.01 4.74 15.94
CA LEU A 161 -4.50 5.31 17.19
C LEU A 161 -3.34 5.67 18.13
N PRO A 162 -3.48 6.73 18.96
CA PRO A 162 -2.58 7.00 20.08
C PRO A 162 -2.48 5.77 20.99
N GLU A 163 -1.31 5.57 21.62
CA GLU A 163 -1.03 4.37 22.43
C GLU A 163 -2.08 4.08 23.52
N ALA A 164 -2.59 5.13 24.18
CA ALA A 164 -3.61 4.99 25.22
C ALA A 164 -4.94 4.45 24.65
N GLU A 165 -5.39 5.01 23.51
CA GLU A 165 -6.61 4.60 22.81
C GLU A 165 -6.46 3.21 22.20
N LEU A 166 -5.27 2.88 21.69
CA LEU A 166 -4.97 1.54 21.16
C LEU A 166 -5.04 0.47 22.26
N LYS A 167 -4.50 0.76 23.45
CA LYS A 167 -4.60 -0.12 24.62
C LYS A 167 -6.06 -0.33 25.04
N GLU A 168 -6.83 0.75 25.11
CA GLU A 168 -8.26 0.69 25.44
C GLU A 168 -9.03 -0.13 24.39
N TYR A 169 -8.79 0.13 23.10
CA TYR A 169 -9.40 -0.60 21.99
C TYR A 169 -9.13 -2.11 22.07
N ASN A 170 -7.87 -2.49 22.26
CA ASN A 170 -7.47 -3.89 22.38
C ASN A 170 -8.09 -4.57 23.60
N GLN A 171 -8.16 -3.85 24.72
CA GLN A 171 -8.81 -4.34 25.94
C GLN A 171 -10.31 -4.56 25.72
N LEU A 172 -11.01 -3.60 25.12
CA LEU A 172 -12.45 -3.70 24.83
C LEU A 172 -12.77 -4.87 23.91
N LEU A 173 -11.98 -5.10 22.86
CA LEU A 173 -12.14 -6.27 21.99
C LEU A 173 -12.03 -7.58 22.78
N SER A 174 -10.96 -7.71 23.57
CA SER A 174 -10.74 -8.91 24.39
C SER A 174 -11.86 -9.12 25.42
N ASP A 175 -12.36 -8.05 26.04
CA ASP A 175 -13.45 -8.13 27.01
C ASP A 175 -14.76 -8.57 26.34
N MET A 176 -15.09 -8.04 25.16
CA MET A 176 -16.27 -8.45 24.40
C MET A 176 -16.19 -9.91 23.97
N GLU A 177 -15.05 -10.35 23.44
CA GLU A 177 -14.81 -11.76 23.04
C GLU A 177 -14.90 -12.70 24.24
N THR A 178 -14.33 -12.31 25.37
CA THR A 178 -14.39 -13.08 26.61
C THR A 178 -15.84 -13.21 27.07
N ILE A 179 -16.57 -12.11 27.18
CA ILE A 179 -17.97 -12.10 27.60
C ILE A 179 -18.80 -13.03 26.71
N TYR A 180 -18.67 -12.92 25.39
CA TYR A 180 -19.39 -13.78 24.46
C TYR A 180 -19.05 -15.26 24.66
N SER A 181 -17.78 -15.58 24.89
CA SER A 181 -17.29 -16.96 25.00
C SER A 181 -17.62 -17.64 26.33
N VAL A 182 -17.67 -16.88 27.44
CA VAL A 182 -17.89 -17.45 28.78
C VAL A 182 -19.29 -17.21 29.35
N ALA A 183 -20.11 -16.37 28.70
CA ALA A 183 -21.45 -16.06 29.18
C ALA A 183 -22.34 -17.31 29.27
N LYS A 184 -23.15 -17.35 30.34
CA LYS A 184 -24.13 -18.42 30.59
C LYS A 184 -25.46 -17.80 30.99
N VAL A 185 -26.55 -18.42 30.54
CA VAL A 185 -27.92 -18.04 30.92
C VAL A 185 -28.42 -19.08 31.92
N CYS A 186 -28.87 -18.62 33.10
CA CYS A 186 -29.32 -19.49 34.17
C CYS A 186 -30.82 -19.34 34.42
N ARG A 187 -31.57 -20.46 34.45
CA ARG A 187 -33.01 -20.45 34.78
C ARG A 187 -33.24 -20.34 36.30
N LYS A 188 -32.29 -20.88 37.06
CA LYS A 188 -32.10 -20.79 38.52
C LYS A 188 -30.58 -20.84 38.77
N ASP A 189 -30.10 -20.48 39.96
CA ASP A 189 -28.65 -20.45 40.28
C ASP A 189 -27.90 -21.78 40.02
N THR A 190 -28.63 -22.89 39.85
CA THR A 190 -28.07 -24.22 39.66
C THR A 190 -28.10 -24.75 38.22
N ASP A 191 -28.86 -24.15 37.29
CA ASP A 191 -29.00 -24.62 35.89
C ASP A 191 -28.63 -23.51 34.91
N CYS A 192 -27.32 -23.40 34.65
CA CYS A 192 -26.72 -22.43 33.75
C CYS A 192 -26.29 -23.11 32.44
N LYS A 193 -26.74 -22.55 31.31
CA LYS A 193 -26.47 -23.04 29.96
C LYS A 193 -25.54 -22.10 29.22
N ALA A 194 -24.51 -22.65 28.58
CA ALA A 194 -23.63 -21.87 27.70
C ALA A 194 -24.28 -21.65 26.33
N LEU A 195 -23.76 -20.71 25.54
CA LEU A 195 -24.25 -20.49 24.18
C LEU A 195 -24.11 -21.77 23.34
N ASP A 196 -22.89 -22.30 23.25
CA ASP A 196 -22.58 -23.54 22.54
C ASP A 196 -22.08 -24.62 23.50
N PRO A 197 -22.62 -25.86 23.43
CA PRO A 197 -23.70 -26.29 22.55
C PRO A 197 -25.12 -26.05 23.12
N ASP A 198 -25.28 -25.70 24.40
CA ASP A 198 -26.57 -25.86 25.11
C ASP A 198 -27.72 -25.01 24.57
N LEU A 199 -27.53 -23.69 24.50
CA LEU A 199 -28.57 -22.78 24.01
C LEU A 199 -28.79 -22.98 22.52
N THR A 200 -27.72 -23.15 21.73
CA THR A 200 -27.82 -23.44 20.30
C THR A 200 -28.62 -24.71 20.03
N ASP A 201 -28.42 -25.78 20.80
CA ASP A 201 -29.18 -27.03 20.67
C ASP A 201 -30.65 -26.84 21.04
N THR A 202 -30.91 -26.07 22.10
CA THR A 202 -32.28 -25.73 22.53
C THR A 202 -33.01 -24.94 21.44
N MET A 203 -32.37 -23.91 20.88
CA MET A 203 -32.94 -23.07 19.82
C MET A 203 -33.16 -23.87 18.52
N ALA A 204 -32.35 -24.90 18.26
CA ALA A 204 -32.50 -25.75 17.08
C ALA A 204 -33.64 -26.79 17.23
N LYS A 205 -33.76 -27.42 18.41
CA LYS A 205 -34.62 -28.60 18.61
C LYS A 205 -35.93 -28.30 19.32
N SER A 206 -35.99 -27.29 20.18
CA SER A 206 -37.21 -26.99 20.92
C SER A 206 -38.35 -26.63 19.96
N ARG A 207 -39.56 -27.00 20.35
CA ARG A 207 -40.83 -26.59 19.71
C ARG A 207 -41.75 -25.91 20.71
N ASP A 208 -41.28 -25.75 21.94
CA ASP A 208 -41.94 -24.94 22.95
C ASP A 208 -41.61 -23.47 22.67
N TYR A 209 -42.63 -22.61 22.77
CA TYR A 209 -42.47 -21.17 22.55
C TYR A 209 -41.90 -20.49 23.80
N ASP A 210 -42.23 -20.99 24.98
CA ASP A 210 -41.76 -20.50 26.29
C ASP A 210 -40.47 -21.22 26.74
#